data_AF-A0A5K0VBK7-F1
#
_entry.id   AF-A0A5K0VBK7-F1
#
_cell.length_a   1.000
_cell.length_b   1.000
_cell.length_c   1.000
_cell.angle_alpha   90.00
_cell.angle_beta   90.00
_cell.angle_gamma   90.00
#
_symmetry.space_group_name_H-M   'P 1'
#
loop_
_entity.id
_entity.type
_entity.pdbx_description
1 polymer ?
#
loop_
_entity_poly.entity_id
_entity_poly.type
_entity_poly.pdbx_seq_one_letter_code
_entity_poly.pdbx_strand_id
1 'polypeptide(L)'
;ITLRLYDPQKSSASSIISCSDSRCVSAIETAEARCESQNCGYTFQYGDGSGTTGYYVSDTLSFNTVVANDATSNSSATITFG
;
A
#
# COMPACT_ATOMS: atom_id res chain seq x y z
N ILE A 1 -6.63 -4.95 -22.37
CA ILE A 1 -5.66 -4.76 -21.27
C ILE A 1 -5.81 -5.95 -20.33
N THR A 2 -4.71 -6.58 -19.93
CA THR A 2 -4.71 -7.68 -18.98
C THR A 2 -4.14 -7.16 -17.66
N LEU A 3 -4.96 -7.18 -16.60
CA LEU A 3 -4.51 -6.83 -15.25
C LEU A 3 -3.71 -7.99 -14.65
N ARG A 4 -2.66 -7.69 -13.90
CA ARG A 4 -1.84 -8.66 -13.18
C ARG A 4 -1.74 -8.24 -11.72
N LEU A 5 -1.57 -9.23 -10.84
CA LEU A 5 -1.24 -8.96 -9.45
C LEU A 5 0.10 -8.23 -9.36
N TYR A 6 0.17 -7.29 -8.43
CA TYR A 6 1.39 -6.58 -8.12
C TYR A 6 2.40 -7.55 -7.47
N ASP A 7 3.67 -7.44 -7.88
CA ASP A 7 4.77 -8.26 -7.38
C ASP A 7 5.85 -7.32 -6.81
N PRO A 8 5.95 -7.19 -5.47
CA PRO A 8 6.91 -6.30 -4.83
C PRO A 8 8.37 -6.60 -5.21
N GLN A 9 8.71 -7.84 -5.55
CA GLN A 9 10.08 -8.23 -5.88
C GLN A 9 10.52 -7.73 -7.27
N LYS A 10 9.57 -7.35 -8.12
CA LYS A 10 9.83 -6.83 -9.47
C LYS A 10 10.00 -5.30 -9.50
N SER A 11 9.75 -4.61 -8.39
CA SER A 11 9.93 -3.16 -8.29
C SER A 11 11.17 -2.83 -7.47
N SER A 12 12.07 -2.02 -8.03
CA SER A 12 13.25 -1.53 -7.32
C SER A 12 12.95 -0.42 -6.32
N ALA A 13 11.77 0.19 -6.39
CA ALA A 13 11.30 1.22 -5.45
C ALA A 13 10.43 0.64 -4.32
N SER A 14 10.12 -0.66 -4.40
CA SER A 14 9.36 -1.36 -3.38
C SER A 14 10.18 -1.56 -2.11
N SER A 15 9.51 -1.39 -0.97
CA SER A 15 10.04 -1.68 0.36
C SER A 15 8.95 -2.26 1.25
N ILE A 16 9.24 -3.38 1.92
CA ILE A 16 8.32 -3.99 2.88
C ILE A 16 8.28 -3.12 4.15
N ILE A 17 7.09 -2.86 4.68
CA ILE A 17 6.95 -2.18 5.97
C ILE A 17 7.24 -3.19 7.08
N SER A 18 8.30 -2.96 7.85
CA SER A 18 8.63 -3.79 9.01
C SER A 18 7.83 -3.38 10.25
N CYS A 19 7.78 -4.24 11.26
CA CYS A 19 7.09 -3.91 12.52
C CYS A 19 7.72 -2.73 13.28
N SER A 20 9.00 -2.45 13.06
CA SER A 20 9.70 -1.32 13.69
C SER A 20 9.52 -0.01 12.93
N ASP A 21 8.93 -0.03 11.74
CA ASP A 21 8.61 1.18 10.98
C ASP A 21 7.59 2.01 11.76
N SER A 22 7.82 3.32 11.88
CA SER A 22 6.92 4.21 12.62
C SER A 22 5.49 4.18 12.08
N ARG A 23 5.32 3.98 10.77
CA ARG A 23 4.01 3.79 10.13
C ARG A 23 3.29 2.58 10.69
N CYS A 24 4.02 1.47 10.88
CA CYS A 24 3.45 0.26 11.44
C CYS A 24 3.11 0.43 12.92
N VAL A 25 4.01 1.03 13.69
CA VAL A 25 3.80 1.30 15.13
C VAL A 25 2.52 2.11 15.33
N SER A 26 2.33 3.20 14.58
CA SER A 26 1.10 4.00 14.66
C SER A 26 -0.16 3.24 14.20
N ALA A 27 -0.07 2.41 13.15
CA ALA A 27 -1.21 1.62 12.69
C ALA A 27 -1.58 0.48 13.66
N ILE A 28 -0.63 -0.02 14.46
CA ILE A 28 -0.90 -0.98 15.54
C ILE A 28 -1.70 -0.30 16.67
N GLU A 29 -1.38 0.95 17.01
CA GLU A 29 -2.10 1.71 18.04
C GLU A 29 -3.59 1.92 17.69
N THR A 30 -3.91 2.03 16.40
CA THR A 30 -5.29 2.15 15.89
C THR A 30 -5.94 0.82 15.52
N ALA A 31 -5.25 -0.31 15.75
CA ALA A 31 -5.66 -1.65 15.35
C ALA A 31 -5.87 -1.85 13.83
N GLU A 32 -5.30 -0.97 13.00
CA GLU A 32 -5.29 -1.09 11.53
C GLU A 32 -4.17 -2.02 11.03
N ALA A 33 -3.18 -2.30 11.87
CA ALA A 33 -2.09 -3.22 11.60
C ALA A 33 -1.81 -4.15 12.80
N ARG A 34 -1.08 -5.23 12.52
CA ARG A 34 -0.51 -6.14 13.51
C ARG A 34 0.87 -6.58 13.07
N CYS A 35 1.78 -6.78 14.01
CA CYS A 35 3.10 -7.30 13.69
C CYS A 35 3.04 -8.83 13.49
N GLU A 36 3.38 -9.31 12.29
CA GLU A 36 3.44 -10.74 11.95
C GLU A 36 4.79 -11.07 11.31
N SER A 37 5.57 -11.95 11.94
CA SER A 37 6.85 -12.44 11.39
C SER A 37 7.79 -11.31 10.91
N GLN A 38 7.85 -10.21 11.68
CA GLN A 38 8.60 -8.97 11.40
C GLN A 38 8.02 -8.02 10.33
N ASN A 39 6.95 -8.41 9.65
CA ASN A 39 6.26 -7.55 8.69
C ASN A 39 5.02 -6.89 9.31
N CYS A 40 4.68 -5.71 8.81
CA CYS A 40 3.48 -5.02 9.20
C CYS A 40 2.25 -5.62 8.51
N GLY A 41 1.59 -6.55 9.18
CA GLY A 41 0.42 -7.26 8.68
C GLY A 41 -0.88 -6.45 8.83
N TYR A 42 -1.87 -6.77 8.01
CA TYR A 42 -3.22 -6.22 8.11
C TYR A 42 -4.27 -7.31 7.87
N THR A 43 -5.48 -7.10 8.39
CA THR A 43 -6.68 -7.84 7.98
C THR A 43 -7.79 -6.83 7.84
N PHE A 44 -8.44 -6.84 6.68
CA PHE A 44 -9.52 -5.92 6.37
C PHE A 44 -10.77 -6.70 5.95
N GLN A 45 -11.92 -6.28 6.43
CA GLN A 45 -13.21 -6.84 6.04
C GLN A 45 -14.01 -5.79 5.28
N TYR A 46 -14.45 -6.15 4.08
CA TYR A 46 -15.28 -5.32 3.23
C TYR A 46 -16.75 -5.38 3.68
N GLY A 47 -17.54 -4.39 3.27
CA GLY A 47 -18.96 -4.30 3.62
C GLY A 47 -19.84 -5.44 3.07
N ASP A 48 -19.32 -6.20 2.10
CA ASP A 48 -19.97 -7.41 1.56
C ASP A 48 -19.66 -8.67 2.40
N GLY A 49 -18.89 -8.53 3.49
CA GLY A 49 -18.48 -9.61 4.39
C GLY A 49 -17.23 -10.37 3.97
N SER A 50 -16.73 -10.15 2.75
CA SER A 50 -15.44 -10.70 2.31
C SER A 50 -14.28 -10.00 3.03
N GLY A 51 -13.09 -10.61 3.00
CA GLY A 51 -11.93 -10.01 3.64
C GLY A 51 -10.62 -10.39 2.97
N THR A 52 -9.60 -9.60 3.27
CA THR A 52 -8.22 -9.82 2.83
C THR A 52 -7.28 -9.73 4.02
N THR A 53 -6.18 -10.46 3.93
CA THR A 53 -5.09 -10.46 4.88
C THR A 53 -3.79 -10.41 4.12
N GLY A 54 -2.87 -9.57 4.56
CA GLY A 54 -1.58 -9.41 3.91
C GLY A 54 -0.63 -8.59 4.78
N TYR A 55 0.36 -7.98 4.14
CA TYR A 55 1.30 -7.07 4.77
C TYR A 55 1.43 -5.80 3.96
N TYR A 56 1.72 -4.70 4.64
CA TYR A 56 1.94 -3.41 4.00
C TYR A 56 3.30 -3.36 3.30
N VAL A 57 3.29 -2.75 2.12
CA VAL A 57 4.49 -2.36 1.36
C VAL A 57 4.41 -0.88 1.03
N SER A 58 5.57 -0.27 0.81
CA SER A 58 5.72 1.07 0.25
C SER A 58 6.23 0.94 -1.17
N ASP A 59 5.64 1.65 -2.12
CA ASP A 59 6.19 1.78 -3.48
C ASP A 59 5.80 3.13 -4.10
N THR A 60 6.32 3.42 -5.29
CA THR A 60 6.00 4.61 -6.08
C THR A 60 4.79 4.35 -6.97
N LEU A 61 3.70 5.06 -6.73
CA LEU A 61 2.56 5.11 -7.62
C LEU A 61 2.77 6.24 -8.63
N SER A 62 2.81 5.89 -9.92
CA SER A 62 2.78 6.87 -11.01
C SER A 62 1.37 7.03 -11.56
N PHE A 63 0.90 8.27 -11.67
CA PHE A 63 -0.46 8.59 -12.09
C PHE A 63 -0.50 9.93 -12.83
N ASN A 64 -1.59 10.19 -13.54
CA ASN A 64 -1.82 11.49 -14.15
C ASN A 64 -2.73 12.32 -13.24
N THR A 65 -2.30 13.54 -12.90
CA THR A 65 -3.12 14.52 -12.18
C THR A 65 -3.90 15.34 -13.18
N VAL A 66 -5.20 15.54 -12.91
CA VAL A 66 -6.02 16.50 -13.66
C VAL A 66 -5.62 17.90 -13.24
N VAL A 67 -5.29 18.74 -14.21
CA VAL A 67 -5.01 20.17 -14.05
C VAL A 67 -6.11 20.97 -14.77
N ALA A 68 -6.04 22.29 -14.68
CA ALA A 68 -7.06 23.16 -15.28
C ALA A 68 -7.28 22.88 -16.77
N ASN A 69 -8.52 23.12 -17.22
CA ASN A 69 -8.95 22.95 -18.62
C ASN A 69 -8.85 21.51 -19.13
N ASP A 70 -9.22 20.53 -18.29
CA ASP A 70 -9.25 19.08 -18.60
C ASP A 70 -7.90 18.50 -19.06
N ALA A 71 -6.81 19.24 -18.87
CA ALA A 71 -5.48 18.75 -19.16
C ALA A 71 -4.99 17.84 -18.03
N THR A 72 -4.03 16.97 -18.34
CA THR A 72 -3.41 16.09 -17.34
C THR A 72 -1.90 16.23 -17.35
N SER A 73 -1.27 16.13 -16.17
CA SER A 73 0.18 16.06 -16.01
C SER A 73 0.60 14.74 -15.38
N ASN A 74 1.73 14.19 -15.81
CA ASN A 74 2.31 13.04 -15.13
C ASN A 74 2.79 13.43 -13.72
N SER A 75 2.52 12.56 -12.76
CA SER A 75 2.88 12.75 -11.35
C SER A 75 3.22 11.40 -10.72
N SER A 76 3.84 11.43 -9.55
CA SER A 76 4.15 10.24 -8.78
C SER A 76 4.16 10.54 -7.28
N ALA A 77 3.82 9.54 -6.48
CA ALA A 77 3.84 9.63 -5.03
C ALA A 77 4.30 8.30 -4.43
N THR A 78 5.06 8.36 -3.34
CA THR A 78 5.30 7.19 -2.49
C THR A 78 4.04 6.92 -1.68
N ILE A 79 3.51 5.72 -1.80
CA ILE A 79 2.33 5.28 -1.06
C ILE A 79 2.64 4.03 -0.25
N THR A 80 1.93 3.86 0.86
CA THR A 80 1.86 2.58 1.59
C THR A 80 0.55 1.90 1.24
N PHE A 81 0.58 0.62 0.88
CA PHE A 81 -0.61 -0.15 0.54
C PHE A 81 -0.44 -1.62 0.90
N GLY A 82 -1.56 -2.31 1.02
CA GLY A 82 -1.66 -3.70 1.42
C GLY A 82 -2.90 -4.30 0.82
#